data_AF-A0A947UF12-F1
#
_entry.id   AF-A0A947UF12-F1
#
_cell.length_a   1.000
_cell.length_b   1.000
_cell.length_c   1.000
_cell.angle_alpha   90.00
_cell.angle_beta   90.00
_cell.angle_gamma   90.00
#
_symmetry.space_group_name_H-M   'P 1'
#
loop_
_entity.id
_entity.type
_entity.pdbx_description
1 polymer ?
#
loop_
_entity_poly.entity_id
_entity_poly.type
_entity_poly.pdbx_seq_one_letter_code
_entity_poly.pdbx_strand_id
1 'polypeptide(L)'
;MDKQYQPKLFEEKIYRMWERSGAFAPAKKGKPYCIIMPPPNANDPLHVGHAMFVTVEDIFIRYQRMLGKSVLWLPGTDHAGIETQYVFEKNL
;
A
#
# COMPACT_ATOMS: atom_id res chain seq x y z
N MET A 1 -28.61 8.55 -8.09
CA MET A 1 -27.63 8.31 -7.01
C MET A 1 -28.41 8.20 -5.72
N ASP A 2 -28.02 7.29 -4.84
CA ASP A 2 -28.59 7.22 -3.49
C ASP A 2 -28.30 8.51 -2.73
N LYS A 3 -29.19 8.86 -1.81
CA LYS A 3 -29.07 10.07 -0.99
C LYS A 3 -27.90 9.99 0.01
N GLN A 4 -27.47 8.79 0.36
CA GLN A 4 -26.35 8.52 1.25
C GLN A 4 -25.31 7.65 0.55
N TYR A 5 -24.05 8.05 0.63
CA TYR A 5 -22.93 7.26 0.13
C TYR A 5 -22.67 6.05 1.03
N GLN A 6 -22.54 4.87 0.44
CA GLN A 6 -22.24 3.62 1.14
C GLN A 6 -20.91 3.05 0.62
N PRO A 7 -19.78 3.28 1.32
CA PRO A 7 -18.45 2.91 0.82
C PRO A 7 -18.32 1.42 0.45
N LYS A 8 -18.93 0.55 1.26
CA LYS A 8 -18.93 -0.91 1.08
C LYS A 8 -19.49 -1.38 -0.27
N LEU A 9 -20.35 -0.58 -0.92
CA LEU A 9 -20.88 -0.93 -2.24
C LEU A 9 -19.89 -0.67 -3.38
N PHE A 10 -18.82 0.10 -3.15
CA PHE A 10 -17.93 0.60 -4.19
C PHE A 10 -16.47 0.20 -4.01
N GLU A 11 -15.93 0.27 -2.79
CA GLU A 11 -14.49 0.12 -2.52
C GLU A 11 -13.92 -1.19 -3.09
N GLU A 12 -14.55 -2.33 -2.77
CA GLU A 12 -14.09 -3.63 -3.24
C GLU A 12 -14.18 -3.75 -4.78
N LYS A 13 -15.25 -3.22 -5.38
CA LYS A 13 -15.43 -3.24 -6.84
C LYS A 13 -14.36 -2.41 -7.54
N ILE A 14 -14.06 -1.22 -7.01
CA ILE A 14 -13.03 -0.32 -7.55
C ILE A 14 -11.64 -0.95 -7.41
N TYR A 15 -11.34 -1.53 -6.25
CA TYR A 15 -10.06 -2.20 -6.03
C TYR A 15 -9.84 -3.34 -7.02
N ARG A 16 -10.82 -4.24 -7.18
CA ARG A 16 -10.77 -5.34 -8.16
C ARG A 16 -10.59 -4.82 -9.60
N MET A 17 -11.20 -3.68 -9.94
CA MET A 17 -11.02 -3.05 -11.24
C MET A 17 -9.58 -2.58 -11.45
N TRP A 18 -8.94 -1.98 -10.43
CA TRP A 18 -7.54 -1.58 -10.50
C TRP A 18 -6.59 -2.77 -10.64
N GLU A 19 -6.80 -3.84 -9.86
CA GLU A 19 -6.01 -5.06 -9.98
C GLU A 19 -6.11 -5.66 -11.39
N ARG A 20 -7.33 -5.84 -11.90
CA ARG A 20 -7.57 -6.45 -13.23
C ARG A 20 -7.03 -5.63 -14.40
N SER A 21 -7.00 -4.31 -14.25
CA SER A 21 -6.47 -3.41 -15.29
C SER A 21 -4.94 -3.28 -15.24
N GLY A 22 -4.29 -3.84 -14.23
CA GLY A 22 -2.86 -3.64 -14.01
C GLY A 22 -2.53 -2.19 -13.62
N ALA A 23 -3.48 -1.44 -13.05
CA ALA A 23 -3.33 -0.02 -12.74
C ALA A 23 -2.16 0.27 -11.77
N PHE A 24 -1.74 -0.72 -10.98
CA PHE A 24 -0.61 -0.62 -10.07
C PHE A 24 0.77 -0.82 -10.74
N ALA A 25 0.81 -1.43 -11.92
CA ALA A 25 2.07 -1.67 -12.64
C ALA A 25 2.68 -0.35 -13.16
N PRO A 26 4.01 -0.20 -13.16
CA PRO A 26 4.67 0.96 -13.76
C PRO A 26 4.40 1.05 -15.26
N ALA A 27 4.24 2.27 -15.78
CA ALA A 27 4.13 2.49 -17.21
C ALA A 27 5.46 2.21 -17.91
N LYS A 28 5.43 1.72 -19.16
CA LYS A 28 6.66 1.44 -19.94
C LYS A 28 7.44 2.69 -20.34
N LYS A 29 6.82 3.87 -20.28
CA LYS A 29 7.37 5.17 -20.67
C LYS A 29 7.07 6.20 -19.58
N GLY A 30 7.87 7.27 -19.54
CA GLY A 30 7.78 8.33 -18.54
C GLY A 30 8.98 8.32 -17.59
N LYS A 31 9.23 9.46 -16.93
CA LYS A 31 10.31 9.58 -15.94
C LYS A 31 10.02 8.62 -14.77
N PRO A 32 10.98 7.80 -14.31
CA PRO A 32 10.77 6.90 -13.20
C PRO A 32 10.52 7.68 -11.89
N TYR A 33 9.62 7.17 -11.07
CA TYR A 33 9.36 7.61 -9.70
C TYR A 33 9.06 6.40 -8.84
N CYS A 34 9.74 6.27 -7.70
CA CYS A 34 9.60 5.11 -6.84
C CYS A 34 9.48 5.54 -5.38
N ILE A 35 8.58 4.91 -4.64
CA ILE A 35 8.57 4.89 -3.18
C ILE A 35 8.71 3.44 -2.75
N ILE A 36 9.63 3.17 -1.83
CA ILE A 36 9.74 1.89 -1.15
C ILE A 36 8.80 1.98 0.06
N MET A 37 7.79 1.12 0.12
CA MET A 37 6.89 1.06 1.26
C MET A 37 7.70 0.61 2.48
N PRO A 38 7.69 1.35 3.60
CA PRO A 38 8.29 0.91 4.84
C PRO A 38 7.73 -0.47 5.18
N PRO A 39 8.58 -1.50 5.26
CA PRO A 39 8.09 -2.84 5.49
C PRO A 39 7.46 -2.92 6.88
N PRO A 40 6.18 -3.35 7.00
CA PRO A 40 5.63 -3.60 8.32
C PRO A 40 6.37 -4.80 8.95
N ASN A 41 6.57 -4.75 10.27
CA ASN A 41 7.03 -5.93 11.01
C ASN A 41 6.00 -7.04 10.83
N ALA A 42 6.46 -8.25 10.51
CA ALA A 42 5.59 -9.36 10.11
C ALA A 42 4.57 -9.80 11.19
N ASN A 43 4.74 -9.36 12.45
CA ASN A 43 4.02 -9.89 13.61
C ASN A 43 3.05 -8.92 14.29
N ASP A 44 2.97 -7.65 13.89
CA ASP A 44 2.17 -6.63 14.60
C ASP A 44 0.91 -6.22 13.80
N PRO A 45 -0.28 -6.08 14.43
CA PRO A 45 -1.48 -5.63 13.74
C PRO A 45 -1.31 -4.20 13.19
N LEU A 46 -1.84 -3.96 11.99
CA LEU A 46 -1.88 -2.62 11.41
C LEU A 46 -2.69 -1.67 12.30
N HIS A 47 -2.02 -0.67 12.87
CA HIS A 47 -2.65 0.43 13.61
C HIS A 47 -2.73 1.73 12.78
N VAL A 48 -3.36 2.77 13.33
CA VAL A 48 -3.60 4.06 12.62
C VAL A 48 -2.32 4.75 12.11
N GLY A 49 -1.17 4.48 12.74
CA GLY A 49 0.12 4.97 12.28
C GLY A 49 0.49 4.39 10.91
N HIS A 50 0.21 3.10 10.69
CA HIS A 50 0.34 2.47 9.38
C HIS A 50 -0.60 3.10 8.35
N ALA A 51 -1.87 3.28 8.71
CA ALA A 51 -2.84 3.94 7.84
C ALA A 51 -2.38 5.34 7.43
N MET A 52 -1.77 6.10 8.33
CA MET A 52 -1.25 7.44 8.04
C MET A 52 -0.14 7.42 6.98
N PHE A 53 0.96 6.69 7.21
CA PHE A 53 2.10 6.75 6.27
C PHE A 53 1.74 6.11 4.92
N VAL A 54 1.02 4.97 4.93
CA VAL A 54 0.57 4.29 3.70
C VAL A 54 -0.32 5.22 2.87
N THR A 55 -1.23 5.97 3.51
CA THR A 55 -2.11 6.92 2.80
C THR A 55 -1.31 8.07 2.17
N VAL A 56 -0.34 8.64 2.89
CA VAL A 56 0.49 9.73 2.36
C VAL A 56 1.32 9.26 1.16
N GLU A 57 1.91 8.07 1.23
CA GLU A 57 2.64 7.47 0.12
C GLU A 57 1.73 7.20 -1.09
N ASP A 58 0.55 6.60 -0.88
CA ASP A 58 -0.42 6.31 -1.95
C ASP A 58 -0.85 7.60 -2.68
N ILE A 59 -1.06 8.71 -1.94
CA ILE A 59 -1.35 10.02 -2.53
C ILE A 59 -0.24 10.46 -3.48
N PHE A 60 1.02 10.38 -3.05
CA PHE A 60 2.15 10.74 -3.93
C PHE A 60 2.27 9.81 -5.13
N ILE A 61 2.10 8.51 -4.94
CA ILE A 61 2.13 7.52 -6.02
C ILE A 61 1.08 7.83 -7.08
N ARG A 62 -0.17 8.09 -6.67
CA ARG A 62 -1.27 8.44 -7.58
C ARG A 62 -1.03 9.77 -8.28
N TYR A 63 -0.63 10.79 -7.52
CA TYR A 63 -0.35 12.12 -8.07
C TYR A 63 0.74 12.07 -9.15
N GLN A 64 1.86 11.41 -8.87
CA GLN A 64 2.96 11.29 -9.84
C GLN A 64 2.55 10.45 -11.06
N ARG A 65 1.70 9.43 -10.88
CA ARG A 65 1.15 8.63 -11.98
C ARG A 65 0.25 9.49 -12.88
N MET A 66 -0.58 10.35 -12.29
CA MET A 66 -1.40 11.32 -13.03
C MET A 66 -0.57 12.37 -13.79
N LEU A 67 0.64 12.69 -13.33
CA LEU A 67 1.61 13.49 -14.07
C LEU A 67 2.32 12.73 -15.22
N GLY A 68 1.93 11.48 -15.50
CA GLY A 68 2.49 10.67 -16.59
C GLY A 68 3.85 10.04 -16.29
N LYS A 69 4.28 10.00 -15.02
CA LYS A 69 5.51 9.31 -14.62
C LYS A 69 5.32 7.79 -14.62
N SER A 70 6.41 7.07 -14.82
CA SER A 70 6.45 5.62 -14.59
C SER A 70 6.63 5.38 -13.09
N VAL A 71 5.55 5.04 -12.40
CA VAL A 71 5.50 4.98 -10.94
C VAL A 71 5.55 3.54 -10.43
N LEU A 72 6.43 3.27 -9.48
CA LEU A 72 6.47 2.03 -8.70
C LEU A 72 6.29 2.34 -7.21
N TRP A 73 5.31 1.71 -6.58
CA TRP A 73 5.24 1.63 -5.12
C TRP A 73 5.62 0.21 -4.76
N LEU A 74 6.81 0.02 -4.18
CA LEU A 74 7.35 -1.32 -3.95
C LEU A 74 6.97 -1.79 -2.54
N PRO A 75 6.05 -2.76 -2.40
CA PRO A 75 5.79 -3.37 -1.11
C PRO A 75 6.93 -4.33 -0.71
N GLY A 76 7.09 -4.54 0.59
CA GLY A 76 8.02 -5.52 1.16
C GLY A 76 7.63 -5.79 2.61
N THR A 77 8.13 -6.89 3.16
CA THR A 77 7.99 -7.23 4.59
C THR A 77 9.38 -7.40 5.18
N ASP A 78 9.58 -6.88 6.39
CA ASP A 78 10.84 -7.01 7.11
C ASP A 78 10.75 -8.27 7.96
N HIS A 79 11.81 -9.07 7.94
CA HIS A 79 11.92 -10.28 8.75
C HIS A 79 11.96 -9.98 10.26
N ALA A 80 12.22 -8.72 10.67
CA ALA A 80 12.12 -8.26 12.05
C ALA A 80 12.87 -9.16 13.07
N GLY A 81 14.14 -9.48 12.77
CA GLY A 81 14.89 -10.56 13.43
C GLY A 81 14.92 -10.53 14.98
N ILE A 82 14.99 -9.35 15.61
CA ILE A 82 15.01 -9.23 17.08
C ILE A 82 13.62 -9.33 17.71
N GLU A 83 12.59 -8.73 17.10
CA GLU A 83 11.22 -8.84 17.61
C GLU A 83 10.68 -10.27 17.47
N THR A 84 10.96 -10.93 16.35
CA THR A 84 10.56 -12.32 16.12
C THR A 84 11.18 -13.25 17.17
N GLN A 85 12.44 -13.01 17.55
CA GLN A 85 13.10 -13.75 18.63
C GLN A 85 12.47 -13.46 20.01
N TYR A 86 12.21 -12.20 20.34
CA TYR A 86 11.63 -11.82 21.63
C TYR A 86 10.20 -12.36 21.84
N VAL A 87 9.37 -12.35 20.79
CA VAL A 87 8.02 -12.92 20.82
C VAL A 87 8.08 -14.45 20.93
N PHE A 88 9.03 -15.11 20.26
CA PHE A 88 9.26 -16.55 20.40
C PHE A 88 9.66 -16.93 21.83
N GLU A 89 10.58 -16.17 22.43
CA GLU A 89 11.03 -16.38 23.81
C GLU A 89 9.94 -16.13 24.86
N LYS A 90 8.94 -15.28 24.57
CA LYS A 90 7.79 -15.02 25.46
C LYS A 90 6.70 -16.08 25.46
N ASN A 91 6.66 -16.95 24.45
CA ASN A 91 5.66 -18.03 24.30
C ASN A 91 6.23 -19.42 24.67
N LEU A 92 7.42 -19.45 25.29
CA LEU A 92 8.02 -20.60 25.97
C LEU A 92 7.67 -20.57 27.47
#